data_AF-A0A958LKU7-F1
#
_entry.id   AF-A0A958LKU7-F1
#
_cell.length_a   1.000
_cell.length_b   1.000
_cell.length_c   1.000
_cell.angle_alpha   90.00
_cell.angle_beta   90.00
_cell.angle_gamma   90.00
#
_symmetry.space_group_name_H-M   'P 1'
#
loop_
_entity.id
_entity.type
_entity.pdbx_description
1 polymer ?
#
loop_
_entity_poly.entity_id
_entity_poly.type
_entity_poly.pdbx_seq_one_letter_code
_entity_poly.pdbx_strand_id
1 'polypeptide(L)' 'VDTAKKEELIANLKSLEGIREFIDADSLAYLTIEGMMKAVGADRRGYCAACFDGIYPTDLA' A
#
# COMPACT_ATOMS: atom_id res chain seq x y z
N VAL A 1 -7.82 -1.09 11.82
CA VAL A 1 -8.73 -1.21 10.66
C VAL A 1 -8.79 -2.67 10.29
N ASP A 2 -9.95 -3.19 9.92
CA ASP A 2 -10.06 -4.58 9.45
C ASP A 2 -9.63 -4.67 7.99
N THR A 3 -8.77 -5.64 7.68
CA THR A 3 -8.22 -5.87 6.34
C THR A 3 -8.07 -7.36 6.13
N ALA A 4 -8.26 -7.82 4.89
CA ALA A 4 -8.04 -9.22 4.52
C ALA A 4 -6.60 -9.66 4.87
N LYS A 5 -6.38 -10.98 4.97
CA LYS A 5 -5.05 -11.53 5.25
C LYS A 5 -4.08 -11.13 4.13
N LYS A 6 -2.79 -11.00 4.45
CA LYS A 6 -1.76 -10.61 3.47
C LYS A 6 -1.78 -11.46 2.20
N GLU A 7 -1.99 -12.76 2.35
CA GLU A 7 -2.10 -13.76 1.28
C GLU A 7 -3.37 -13.63 0.43
N GLU A 8 -4.34 -12.83 0.85
CA GLU A 8 -5.57 -12.52 0.11
C GLU A 8 -5.49 -11.16 -0.61
N LEU A 9 -4.47 -10.34 -0.32
CA LEU A 9 -4.29 -9.01 -0.93
C LEU A 9 -3.71 -9.13 -2.34
N ILE A 10 -4.41 -8.62 -3.36
CA ILE A 10 -4.00 -8.74 -4.76
C ILE A 10 -2.61 -8.17 -5.04
N ALA A 11 -2.24 -7.06 -4.40
CA ALA A 11 -0.93 -6.43 -4.54
C ALA A 11 0.21 -7.21 -3.86
N ASN A 12 -0.11 -8.19 -3.01
CA ASN A 12 0.86 -9.16 -2.48
C ASN A 12 1.05 -10.36 -3.42
N LEU A 13 0.09 -10.62 -4.32
CA LEU A 13 0.09 -11.79 -5.21
C LEU A 13 0.50 -11.47 -6.65
N LYS A 14 0.32 -10.22 -7.10
CA LYS A 14 0.51 -9.81 -8.49
C LYS A 14 1.38 -8.56 -8.58
N SER A 15 2.14 -8.47 -9.66
CA SER A 15 2.82 -7.23 -10.05
C SER A 15 1.79 -6.18 -10.50
N LEU A 16 2.22 -4.91 -10.64
CA LEU A 16 1.36 -3.83 -11.15
C LEU A 16 0.68 -4.20 -12.48
N GLU A 17 1.45 -4.75 -13.41
CA GLU A 17 0.93 -5.19 -14.71
C GLU A 17 -0.07 -6.34 -14.57
N GLY A 18 0.21 -7.32 -13.70
CA GLY A 18 -0.72 -8.42 -13.44
C GLY A 18 -2.01 -7.96 -12.76
N ILE A 19 -1.97 -6.91 -11.94
CA ILE A 19 -3.19 -6.29 -11.37
C ILE A 19 -3.97 -5.59 -12.47
N ARG A 20 -3.30 -4.81 -13.34
CA ARG A 20 -3.92 -4.12 -14.48
C ARG A 20 -4.69 -5.10 -15.38
N GLU A 21 -4.05 -6.21 -15.74
CA GLU A 21 -4.68 -7.27 -16.53
C GLU A 21 -5.84 -7.94 -15.77
N PHE A 22 -5.68 -8.22 -14.47
CA PHE A 22 -6.72 -8.87 -13.67
C PHE A 22 -8.01 -8.06 -13.57
N ILE A 23 -7.90 -6.73 -13.48
CA ILE A 23 -9.06 -5.84 -13.41
C ILE A 23 -9.55 -5.38 -14.79
N ASP A 24 -8.90 -5.83 -15.87
CA ASP A 24 -9.20 -5.48 -17.27
C ASP A 24 -9.21 -3.96 -17.55
N ALA A 25 -8.14 -3.27 -17.12
CA ALA A 25 -7.98 -1.84 -17.33
C ALA A 25 -6.95 -1.52 -18.43
N ASP A 26 -7.17 -0.43 -19.19
CA ASP A 26 -6.19 0.04 -20.19
C ASP A 26 -4.87 0.50 -19.55
N SER A 27 -4.94 1.08 -18.34
CA SER A 27 -3.78 1.54 -17.59
C SER A 27 -4.03 1.48 -16.08
N LEU A 28 -2.95 1.38 -15.30
CA LEU A 28 -3.00 1.38 -13.84
C LEU A 28 -1.75 2.05 -13.27
N ALA A 29 -1.94 2.88 -12.24
CA ALA A 29 -0.87 3.46 -11.45
C ALA A 29 -1.30 3.57 -9.98
N TYR A 30 -0.35 3.44 -9.07
CA TYR A 30 -0.54 3.75 -7.64
C TYR A 30 0.05 5.11 -7.29
N LEU A 31 -0.53 5.75 -6.28
CA LEU A 31 0.11 6.89 -5.61
C LEU A 31 1.38 6.41 -4.89
N THR A 32 2.46 7.17 -4.99
CA THR A 32 3.70 6.85 -4.25
C THR A 32 3.51 7.08 -2.77
N ILE A 33 4.20 6.30 -1.93
CA ILE A 33 4.16 6.49 -0.47
C ILE A 33 4.65 7.91 -0.10
N GLU A 34 5.71 8.40 -0.76
CA GLU A 34 6.19 9.77 -0.57
C GLU A 34 5.12 10.82 -0.92
N GLY A 35 4.44 10.67 -2.05
CA GLY A 35 3.38 11.58 -2.49
C GLY A 35 2.20 11.58 -1.52
N MET A 36 1.81 10.40 -1.03
CA MET A 36 0.77 10.24 0.00
C MET A 36 1.17 10.93 1.31
N MET A 37 2.40 10.72 1.79
CA MET A 37 2.91 11.32 3.02
C MET A 37 2.97 12.85 2.95
N LYS A 38 3.42 13.38 1.81
CA LYS A 38 3.42 14.82 1.55
C LYS A 38 2.00 15.39 1.56
N ALA A 39 1.04 14.70 0.96
CA ALA A 39 -0.35 15.16 0.87
C ALA A 39 -1.03 15.29 2.24
N VAL A 40 -0.64 14.46 3.22
CA VAL A 40 -1.19 14.51 4.59
C VAL A 40 -0.38 15.40 5.56
N GLY A 41 0.70 16.03 5.08
CA GLY A 41 1.59 16.87 5.91
C GLY A 41 2.39 16.05 6.94
N ALA A 42 2.97 14.93 6.49
CA ALA A 42 3.75 14.01 7.34
C ALA A 42 5.17 14.50 7.65
N ASP A 43 5.62 15.61 7.07
CA ASP A 43 6.93 16.25 7.30
C ASP A 43 7.18 16.64 8.77
N ARG A 44 6.16 16.58 9.64
CA ARG A 44 6.25 16.96 11.06
C ARG A 44 5.62 15.94 12.03
N ARG A 45 5.17 14.75 11.60
CA ARG A 45 4.39 13.79 12.43
C ARG A 45 4.62 12.30 12.08
N GLY A 46 4.52 11.43 13.08
CA GLY A 46 4.74 9.97 12.99
C GLY A 46 3.53 9.18 12.51
N TYR A 47 3.34 9.11 11.20
CA TYR A 47 2.31 8.28 10.57
C TYR A 47 2.79 6.83 10.40
N CYS A 48 1.90 5.87 10.63
CA CYS A 48 2.15 4.47 10.30
C CYS A 48 1.88 4.23 8.81
N ALA A 49 2.81 3.56 8.12
CA ALA A 49 2.73 3.20 6.71
C ALA A 49 2.74 1.68 6.47
N ALA A 50 2.65 0.88 7.54
CA ALA A 50 2.90 -0.57 7.52
C ALA A 50 2.03 -1.35 6.52
N CYS A 51 0.83 -0.86 6.19
CA CYS A 51 -0.02 -1.48 5.16
C CYS A 51 0.57 -1.37 3.74
N PHE A 52 1.52 -0.46 3.51
CA PHE A 52 2.13 -0.19 2.21
C PHE A 52 3.60 -0.63 2.14
N ASP A 53 4.38 -0.42 3.21
CA ASP A 53 5.81 -0.76 3.26
C ASP A 53 6.16 -1.97 4.13
N GLY A 54 5.21 -2.48 4.92
CA GLY A 54 5.40 -3.58 5.85
C GLY A 54 6.18 -3.22 7.13
N ILE A 55 6.53 -1.96 7.35
CA ILE A 55 7.32 -1.51 8.50
C ILE A 55 6.36 -1.07 9.61
N TYR A 56 6.16 -1.96 10.58
CA TYR A 56 5.34 -1.66 11.75
C TYR A 56 6.14 -0.83 12.76
N PRO A 57 5.56 0.25 13.32
CA PRO A 57 6.23 1.08 14.34
C PRO A 57 6.25 0.42 15.73
N THR A 58 5.66 -0.77 15.85
CA THR A 58 5.58 -1.58 17.07
C THR A 58 5.93 -3.02 16.73
N ASP A 59 6.33 -3.79 17.74
CA ASP A 59 6.49 -5.23 17.57
C ASP A 59 5.15 -5.89 17.22
N LEU A 60 5.21 -6.85 16.31
CA LEU A 60 4.09 -7.72 16.00
C LEU A 60 4.06 -8.81 17.08
N ALA A 61 3.04 -8.76 17.96
CA ALA A 61 2.79 -9.80 18.95
C ALA A 61 2.27 -11.09 18.30
#